data_AF-A0A3C2B2A2-F1
#
_entry.id   AF-A0A3C2B2A2-F1
#
_cell.length_a   1.000
_cell.length_b   1.000
_cell.length_c   1.000
_cell.angle_alpha   90.00
_cell.angle_beta   90.00
_cell.angle_gamma   90.00
#
_symmetry.space_group_name_H-M   'P 1'
#
loop_
_entity.id
_entity.type
_entity.pdbx_description
1 polymer ?
#
loop_
_entity_poly.entity_id
_entity_poly.type
_entity_poly.pdbx_seq_one_letter_code
_entity_poly.pdbx_strand_id
1 'polypeptide(L)'
;MNMPLPNNMPPPQHGAGHHAAPPPQPGGYGPPPTAGQAYAPQGYGPPPMQQPHHPQPAHQPQPAGRPAGSLSFGDHVKRALTWRLERVTPSPQELNQLGASKVTDAALQGYAAWRRSVLFVVLPVVALSALLALIDFKDVTSEEPIGDTGAMLEYTGLGVLAQVLPLLGPPVLALGLFLAFRSWSDLRRSARVLTICWLTSIVLPVLPAVMPADWLVNDEPLRQLFPSQDVDAFLAGLRLQVGIAYMVTLLPVLVTVPGGVVRGSARVKGLLPATMLPGFFLITTAPFYSLIVIVALVLLIQLSGNVLLVLGALVLAASPWVYVQQRRHYLGPVMDDESSAALDKAQRIYGVLTLAGVGAIVLWAITAEVNGVPVLGSGDEAVFDYVTATRSVAEVLARSYATTVVFAHIFLTLTVSSWRTSRAVASDPRMTAAEHRNAAVAAALGE
;
A
#
# COMPACT_ATOMS: atom_id res chain seq x y z
N MET A 1 25.44 25.69 43.03
CA MET A 1 26.51 24.67 42.98
C MET A 1 27.21 24.87 41.65
N ASN A 2 28.35 25.58 41.66
CA ASN A 2 29.05 26.03 40.44
C ASN A 2 30.00 24.92 39.96
N MET A 3 29.75 24.36 38.77
CA MET A 3 30.71 23.51 38.08
C MET A 3 31.66 24.35 37.21
N PRO A 4 32.98 24.09 37.23
CA PRO A 4 33.93 24.71 36.33
C PRO A 4 34.00 23.95 34.99
N LEU A 5 34.15 24.70 33.90
CA LEU A 5 34.39 24.18 32.55
C LEU A 5 35.88 23.77 32.39
N PRO A 6 36.20 22.61 31.79
CA PRO A 6 37.57 22.28 31.44
C PRO A 6 37.97 22.93 30.11
N ASN A 7 38.86 23.91 30.22
CA ASN A 7 39.67 24.44 29.13
C ASN A 7 40.90 23.54 28.98
N ASN A 8 41.03 22.80 27.88
CA ASN A 8 42.31 22.28 27.36
C ASN A 8 42.08 21.56 26.02
N MET A 9 42.21 22.29 24.90
CA MET A 9 42.45 21.69 23.59
C MET A 9 43.96 21.62 23.34
N PRO A 10 44.51 20.48 22.90
CA PRO A 10 45.89 20.39 22.43
C PRO A 10 46.03 20.96 21.00
N PRO A 11 47.23 21.41 20.61
CA PRO A 11 47.50 21.97 19.28
C PRO A 11 47.48 20.89 18.18
N PRO A 12 47.20 21.28 16.92
CA PRO A 12 47.15 20.36 15.79
C PRO A 12 48.55 19.82 15.46
N GLN A 13 48.68 18.49 15.46
CA GLN A 13 49.86 17.80 14.94
C GLN A 13 49.82 17.78 13.41
N HIS A 14 50.80 18.42 12.78
CA HIS A 14 51.11 18.25 11.37
C HIS A 14 51.76 16.87 11.15
N GLY A 15 50.96 15.90 10.72
CA GLY A 15 51.43 14.60 10.25
C GLY A 15 51.80 14.66 8.77
N ALA A 16 53.10 14.72 8.49
CA ALA A 16 53.70 14.43 7.20
C ALA A 16 53.69 12.92 6.93
N GLY A 17 53.41 12.51 5.69
CA GLY A 17 53.54 11.11 5.28
C GLY A 17 52.72 10.71 4.06
N HIS A 18 52.92 11.37 2.91
CA HIS A 18 52.43 10.86 1.64
C HIS A 18 53.31 9.68 1.20
N HIS A 19 52.86 8.44 1.45
CA HIS A 19 53.36 7.28 0.74
C HIS A 19 52.79 7.28 -0.69
N ALA A 20 53.69 7.43 -1.66
CA ALA A 20 53.37 7.33 -3.07
C ALA A 20 52.78 5.96 -3.40
N ALA A 21 51.61 5.96 -4.01
CA ALA A 21 51.01 4.76 -4.58
C ALA A 21 51.89 4.23 -5.74
N PRO A 22 52.03 2.90 -5.89
CA PRO A 22 52.77 2.32 -7.01
C PRO A 22 52.07 2.66 -8.34
N PRO A 23 52.84 2.84 -9.43
CA PRO A 23 52.27 3.14 -10.74
C PRO A 23 51.34 2.00 -11.20
N PRO A 24 50.19 2.32 -11.82
CA PRO A 24 49.30 1.32 -12.36
C PRO A 24 50.04 0.51 -13.42
N GLN A 25 50.01 -0.82 -13.27
CA GLN A 25 50.47 -1.73 -14.31
C GLN A 25 49.67 -1.47 -15.60
N PRO A 26 50.31 -1.49 -16.78
CA PRO A 26 49.62 -1.38 -18.06
C PRO A 26 48.82 -2.66 -18.29
N GLY A 27 47.60 -2.67 -17.75
CA GLY A 27 46.58 -3.67 -18.07
C GLY A 27 46.24 -3.54 -19.55
N GLY A 28 46.37 -4.66 -20.26
CA GLY A 28 46.19 -4.75 -21.70
C GLY A 28 44.93 -4.04 -22.16
N TYR A 29 45.13 -2.99 -22.97
CA TYR A 29 44.09 -2.44 -23.80
C TYR A 29 43.58 -3.57 -24.70
N GLY A 30 42.41 -4.09 -24.38
CA GLY A 30 41.59 -4.74 -25.39
C GLY A 30 41.44 -3.80 -26.58
N PRO A 31 41.35 -4.34 -27.82
CA PRO A 31 41.25 -3.52 -29.00
C PRO A 31 40.16 -2.45 -28.82
N PRO A 32 40.44 -1.18 -29.17
CA PRO A 32 39.44 -0.14 -29.06
C PRO A 32 38.19 -0.60 -29.80
N PRO A 33 36.99 -0.45 -29.21
CA PRO A 33 35.75 -0.72 -29.93
C PRO A 33 35.80 0.10 -31.21
N THR A 34 35.69 -0.59 -32.33
CA THR A 34 35.84 -0.03 -33.67
C THR A 34 34.95 1.21 -33.79
N ALA A 35 35.57 2.38 -33.93
CA ALA A 35 34.91 3.64 -34.20
C ALA A 35 34.06 3.46 -35.47
N GLY A 36 32.75 3.35 -35.31
CA GLY A 36 31.84 2.98 -36.39
C GLY A 36 30.54 2.32 -35.94
N GLN A 37 30.47 1.79 -34.72
CA GLN A 37 29.18 1.53 -34.09
C GLN A 37 28.69 2.82 -33.43
N ALA A 38 28.20 3.75 -34.26
CA ALA A 38 27.30 4.79 -33.82
C ALA A 38 26.26 4.11 -32.92
N TYR A 39 26.12 4.58 -31.68
CA TYR A 39 24.92 4.35 -30.92
C TYR A 39 23.82 5.03 -31.73
N ALA A 40 23.23 4.30 -32.68
CA ALA A 40 22.00 4.71 -33.31
C ALA A 40 21.11 5.11 -32.12
N PRO A 41 20.57 6.36 -32.09
CA PRO A 41 19.55 6.68 -31.13
C PRO A 41 18.60 5.49 -31.16
N GLN A 42 18.22 4.95 -29.99
CA GLN A 42 17.10 4.04 -29.90
C GLN A 42 15.89 4.83 -30.38
N GLY A 43 15.80 5.01 -31.71
CA GLY A 43 14.65 5.48 -32.40
C GLY A 43 13.58 4.55 -31.91
N TYR A 44 12.55 5.14 -31.34
CA TYR A 44 11.30 4.45 -31.11
C TYR A 44 11.06 3.60 -32.34
N GLY A 45 11.26 2.29 -32.18
CA GLY A 45 11.25 1.37 -33.30
C GLY A 45 9.93 1.54 -34.06
N PRO A 46 9.89 1.10 -35.33
CA PRO A 46 8.67 1.13 -36.14
C PRO A 46 7.46 0.73 -35.29
N PRO A 47 6.29 1.40 -35.48
CA PRO A 47 5.10 1.23 -34.64
C PRO A 47 4.94 -0.24 -34.32
N PRO A 48 4.84 -0.61 -33.02
CA PRO A 48 5.09 -1.97 -32.54
C PRO A 48 4.55 -2.93 -33.56
N MET A 49 5.46 -3.58 -34.31
CA MET A 49 5.09 -4.62 -35.26
C MET A 49 4.05 -5.44 -34.53
N GLN A 50 2.85 -5.55 -35.12
CA GLN A 50 1.75 -6.35 -34.57
C GLN A 50 2.41 -7.56 -33.94
N GLN A 51 2.46 -7.60 -32.59
CA GLN A 51 3.15 -8.68 -31.90
C GLN A 51 2.60 -9.93 -32.56
N PRO A 52 3.47 -10.81 -33.12
CA PRO A 52 3.03 -12.00 -33.82
C PRO A 52 1.91 -12.58 -32.97
N HIS A 53 0.69 -12.61 -33.49
CA HIS A 53 -0.46 -13.05 -32.73
C HIS A 53 -0.11 -14.45 -32.24
N HIS A 54 0.41 -14.55 -31.01
CA HIS A 54 0.70 -15.83 -30.42
C HIS A 54 -0.65 -16.52 -30.44
N PRO A 55 -0.79 -17.63 -31.21
CA PRO A 55 -2.08 -18.26 -31.40
C PRO A 55 -2.64 -18.48 -30.01
N GLN A 56 -3.76 -17.80 -29.74
CA GLN A 56 -4.43 -17.84 -28.46
C GLN A 56 -4.53 -19.31 -28.08
N PRO A 57 -3.99 -19.75 -26.92
CA PRO A 57 -4.01 -21.15 -26.54
C PRO A 57 -5.41 -21.68 -26.78
N ALA A 58 -5.52 -22.69 -27.65
CA ALA A 58 -6.81 -23.27 -28.02
C ALA A 58 -7.61 -23.49 -26.74
N HIS A 59 -8.79 -22.87 -26.66
CA HIS A 59 -9.64 -22.91 -25.48
C HIS A 59 -9.73 -24.35 -25.01
N GLN A 60 -9.14 -24.67 -23.86
CA GLN A 60 -9.28 -26.00 -23.29
C GLN A 60 -10.79 -26.21 -23.09
N PRO A 61 -11.40 -27.22 -23.72
CA PRO A 61 -12.83 -27.45 -23.59
C PRO A 61 -13.16 -27.59 -22.12
N GLN A 62 -14.05 -26.73 -21.62
CA GLN A 62 -14.49 -26.78 -20.24
C GLN A 62 -15.07 -28.17 -19.97
N PRO A 63 -14.73 -28.81 -18.83
CA PRO A 63 -15.27 -30.11 -18.48
C PRO A 63 -16.80 -30.05 -18.49
N ALA A 64 -17.41 -30.89 -19.34
CA ALA A 64 -18.85 -30.97 -19.52
C ALA A 64 -19.51 -31.39 -18.21
N GLY A 65 -20.16 -30.46 -17.50
CA GLY A 65 -20.88 -30.79 -16.27
C GLY A 65 -21.12 -29.65 -15.29
N ARG A 66 -20.42 -28.52 -15.39
CA ARG A 66 -20.78 -27.33 -14.59
C ARG A 66 -21.86 -26.51 -15.32
N PRO A 67 -22.98 -26.16 -14.66
CA PRO A 67 -23.99 -25.30 -15.25
C PRO A 67 -23.31 -24.01 -15.71
N ALA A 68 -23.46 -23.70 -16.99
CA ALA A 68 -22.78 -22.59 -17.63
C ALA A 68 -23.25 -21.26 -17.01
N GLY A 69 -22.48 -20.71 -16.06
CA GLY A 69 -22.64 -19.31 -15.66
C GLY A 69 -22.33 -18.94 -14.22
N SER A 70 -22.47 -19.84 -13.24
CA SER A 70 -22.21 -19.47 -11.84
C SER A 70 -20.76 -19.78 -11.43
N LEU A 71 -20.02 -18.73 -11.07
CA LEU A 71 -18.74 -18.87 -10.39
C LEU A 71 -19.00 -19.24 -8.93
N SER A 72 -18.26 -20.21 -8.41
CA SER A 72 -18.31 -20.51 -6.99
C SER A 72 -17.63 -19.40 -6.18
N PHE A 73 -17.95 -19.30 -4.88
CA PHE A 73 -17.21 -18.41 -3.97
C PHE A 73 -15.70 -18.70 -4.01
N GLY A 74 -15.31 -19.97 -4.08
CA GLY A 74 -13.91 -20.39 -4.20
C GLY A 74 -13.23 -19.87 -5.47
N ASP A 75 -13.94 -19.78 -6.60
CA ASP A 75 -13.40 -19.20 -7.82
C ASP A 75 -13.14 -17.69 -7.66
N HIS A 76 -14.03 -16.97 -6.96
CA HIS A 76 -13.82 -15.56 -6.63
C HIS A 76 -12.64 -15.35 -5.67
N VAL A 77 -12.48 -16.19 -4.65
CA VAL A 77 -11.32 -16.13 -3.74
C VAL A 77 -10.03 -16.40 -4.50
N LYS A 78 -9.98 -17.46 -5.32
CA LYS A 78 -8.82 -17.77 -6.15
C LYS A 78 -8.46 -16.63 -7.09
N ARG A 79 -9.46 -16.02 -7.74
CA ARG A 79 -9.26 -14.83 -8.60
C ARG A 79 -8.77 -13.64 -7.79
N ALA A 80 -9.36 -13.35 -6.64
CA ALA A 80 -9.00 -12.21 -5.79
C ALA A 80 -7.56 -12.29 -5.26
N LEU A 81 -7.10 -13.50 -4.94
CA LEU A 81 -5.74 -13.79 -4.48
C LEU A 81 -4.74 -13.94 -5.62
N THR A 82 -5.20 -14.12 -6.86
CA THR A 82 -4.32 -14.15 -8.02
C THR A 82 -3.60 -12.81 -8.16
N TRP A 83 -2.31 -12.92 -8.48
CA TRP A 83 -1.44 -11.78 -8.70
C TRP A 83 -1.17 -11.53 -10.20
N ARG A 84 -1.18 -12.57 -11.05
CA ARG A 84 -1.11 -12.46 -12.52
C ARG A 84 -2.48 -12.17 -13.10
N LEU A 85 -2.76 -10.90 -13.35
CA LEU A 85 -4.04 -10.45 -13.90
C LEU A 85 -4.32 -11.03 -15.29
N GLU A 86 -3.29 -11.28 -16.09
CA GLU A 86 -3.39 -11.92 -17.41
C GLU A 86 -3.92 -13.37 -17.36
N ARG A 87 -3.76 -14.06 -16.21
CA ARG A 87 -4.28 -15.42 -16.00
C ARG A 87 -5.74 -15.43 -15.56
N VAL A 88 -6.35 -14.27 -15.35
CA VAL A 88 -7.75 -14.17 -14.94
C VAL A 88 -8.61 -14.25 -16.19
N THR A 89 -9.21 -15.42 -16.41
CA THR A 89 -10.16 -15.67 -17.50
C THR A 89 -11.57 -15.26 -17.07
N PRO A 90 -12.20 -14.25 -17.70
CA PRO A 90 -13.59 -13.89 -17.43
C PRO A 90 -14.54 -15.03 -17.81
N SER A 91 -15.68 -15.16 -17.13
CA SER A 91 -16.74 -16.10 -17.52
C SER A 91 -17.45 -15.61 -18.79
N PRO A 92 -18.15 -16.49 -19.55
CA PRO A 92 -18.92 -16.07 -20.73
C PRO A 92 -19.94 -14.96 -20.43
N GLN A 93 -20.59 -15.02 -19.27
CA GLN A 93 -21.52 -13.98 -18.82
C GLN A 93 -20.79 -12.65 -18.54
N GLU A 94 -19.60 -12.69 -17.94
CA GLU A 94 -18.77 -11.51 -17.71
C GLU A 94 -18.33 -10.89 -19.03
N LEU A 95 -17.90 -11.70 -20.00
CA LEU A 95 -17.53 -11.25 -21.34
C LEU A 95 -18.69 -10.54 -22.04
N ASN A 96 -19.91 -11.08 -21.96
CA ASN A 96 -21.09 -10.46 -22.55
C ASN A 96 -21.40 -9.08 -21.90
N GLN A 97 -21.30 -8.97 -20.58
CA GLN A 97 -21.52 -7.71 -19.86
C GLN A 97 -20.42 -6.66 -20.16
N LEU A 98 -19.17 -7.10 -20.28
CA LEU A 98 -18.03 -6.24 -20.64
C LEU A 98 -18.10 -5.81 -22.11
N GLY A 99 -18.53 -6.70 -23.00
CA GLY A 99 -18.80 -6.40 -24.41
C GLY A 99 -19.89 -5.33 -24.57
N ALA A 100 -20.98 -5.42 -23.81
CA ALA A 100 -22.01 -4.39 -23.77
C ALA A 100 -21.47 -3.02 -23.30
N SER A 101 -20.42 -3.02 -22.47
CA SER A 101 -19.72 -1.81 -21.99
C SER A 101 -18.56 -1.39 -22.89
N LYS A 102 -18.43 -1.99 -24.08
CA LYS A 102 -17.36 -1.76 -25.08
C LYS A 102 -15.94 -2.06 -24.57
N VAL A 103 -15.81 -2.94 -23.59
CA VAL A 103 -14.50 -3.43 -23.10
C VAL A 103 -14.15 -4.71 -23.87
N THR A 104 -13.44 -4.56 -24.99
CA THR A 104 -13.05 -5.66 -25.89
C THR A 104 -11.63 -6.18 -25.67
N ASP A 105 -10.77 -5.39 -25.03
CA ASP A 105 -9.39 -5.76 -24.75
C ASP A 105 -9.31 -6.83 -23.66
N ALA A 106 -8.65 -7.96 -23.97
CA ALA A 106 -8.59 -9.13 -23.10
C ALA A 106 -7.91 -8.85 -21.75
N ALA A 107 -6.87 -8.01 -21.73
CA ALA A 107 -6.17 -7.63 -20.50
C ALA A 107 -7.09 -6.79 -19.60
N LEU A 108 -7.83 -5.84 -20.16
CA LEU A 108 -8.84 -5.06 -19.43
C LEU A 108 -10.00 -5.93 -18.95
N GLN A 109 -10.43 -6.93 -19.71
CA GLN A 109 -11.47 -7.87 -19.27
C GLN A 109 -11.00 -8.72 -18.09
N GLY A 110 -9.76 -9.24 -18.13
CA GLY A 110 -9.14 -9.96 -17.02
C GLY A 110 -9.00 -9.10 -15.77
N TYR A 111 -8.57 -7.85 -15.92
CA TYR A 111 -8.55 -6.85 -14.84
C TYR A 111 -9.94 -6.59 -14.25
N ALA A 112 -10.97 -6.42 -15.08
CA ALA A 112 -12.33 -6.18 -14.63
C ALA A 112 -12.90 -7.38 -13.83
N ALA A 113 -12.68 -8.60 -14.32
CA ALA A 113 -13.10 -9.83 -13.65
C ALA A 113 -12.35 -10.07 -12.32
N TRP A 114 -11.05 -9.76 -12.28
CA TRP A 114 -10.24 -9.77 -11.06
C TRP A 114 -10.81 -8.78 -10.03
N ARG A 115 -11.02 -7.53 -10.45
CA ARG A 115 -11.56 -6.46 -9.60
C ARG A 115 -12.93 -6.82 -9.04
N ARG A 116 -13.84 -7.33 -9.88
CA ARG A 116 -15.16 -7.82 -9.44
C ARG A 116 -15.03 -8.88 -8.33
N SER A 117 -14.10 -9.81 -8.51
CA SER A 117 -13.87 -10.89 -7.54
C SER A 117 -13.30 -10.36 -6.22
N VAL A 118 -12.36 -9.40 -6.25
CA VAL A 118 -11.86 -8.74 -5.04
C VAL A 118 -12.98 -8.01 -4.31
N LEU A 119 -13.79 -7.21 -5.03
CA LEU A 119 -14.92 -6.49 -4.44
C LEU A 119 -15.91 -7.47 -3.78
N PHE A 120 -16.24 -8.56 -4.45
CA PHE A 120 -17.14 -9.60 -3.92
C PHE A 120 -16.62 -10.26 -2.64
N VAL A 121 -15.33 -10.61 -2.60
CA VAL A 121 -14.70 -11.27 -1.44
C VAL A 121 -14.54 -10.32 -0.25
N VAL A 122 -14.22 -9.05 -0.51
CA VAL A 122 -13.96 -8.05 0.53
C VAL A 122 -15.25 -7.47 1.11
N LEU A 123 -16.30 -7.33 0.30
CA LEU A 123 -17.58 -6.74 0.72
C LEU A 123 -18.16 -7.33 2.02
N PRO A 124 -18.31 -8.68 2.20
CA PRO A 124 -18.88 -9.21 3.44
C PRO A 124 -18.04 -8.89 4.68
N VAL A 125 -16.70 -8.84 4.53
CA VAL A 125 -15.78 -8.51 5.62
C VAL A 125 -15.95 -7.06 6.06
N VAL A 126 -16.05 -6.11 5.10
CA VAL A 126 -16.30 -4.69 5.43
C VAL A 126 -17.73 -4.47 5.92
N ALA A 127 -18.72 -5.19 5.37
CA ALA A 127 -20.10 -5.09 5.82
C ALA A 127 -20.25 -5.50 7.29
N LEU A 128 -19.57 -6.56 7.71
CA LEU A 128 -19.51 -6.95 9.12
C LEU A 128 -18.83 -5.87 9.98
N SER A 129 -17.67 -5.35 9.54
CA SER A 129 -16.99 -4.26 10.24
C SER A 129 -17.86 -2.99 10.35
N ALA A 130 -18.64 -2.68 9.31
CA ALA A 130 -19.58 -1.57 9.30
C ALA A 130 -20.74 -1.79 10.29
N LEU A 131 -21.30 -2.99 10.36
CA LEU A 131 -22.33 -3.32 11.34
C LEU A 131 -21.81 -3.18 12.77
N LEU A 132 -20.60 -3.67 13.05
CA LEU A 132 -19.98 -3.53 14.36
C LEU A 132 -19.71 -2.05 14.71
N ALA A 133 -19.24 -1.25 13.75
CA ALA A 133 -19.06 0.19 13.96
C ALA A 133 -20.38 0.93 14.25
N LEU A 134 -21.50 0.47 13.69
CA LEU A 134 -22.84 1.01 14.00
C LEU A 134 -23.33 0.60 15.39
N ILE A 135 -22.88 -0.54 15.92
CA ILE A 135 -23.16 -0.94 17.31
C ILE A 135 -22.38 -0.03 18.26
N ASP A 136 -21.07 0.14 18.04
CA ASP A 136 -20.24 1.02 18.87
C ASP A 136 -20.73 2.49 18.83
N PHE A 137 -21.31 2.91 17.70
CA PHE A 137 -21.89 4.24 17.57
C PHE A 137 -23.00 4.47 18.60
N LYS A 138 -23.80 3.44 18.91
CA LYS A 138 -24.83 3.52 19.93
C LYS A 138 -24.19 3.80 21.30
N ASP A 139 -23.13 3.07 21.63
CA ASP A 139 -22.43 3.18 22.92
C ASP A 139 -21.79 4.56 23.11
N VAL A 140 -21.26 5.16 22.03
CA VAL A 140 -20.71 6.53 22.05
C VAL A 140 -21.81 7.60 22.23
N THR A 141 -23.04 7.33 21.78
CA THR A 141 -24.16 8.29 21.87
C THR A 141 -25.07 8.10 23.06
N SER A 142 -25.07 6.94 23.71
CA SER A 142 -25.76 6.74 24.97
C SER A 142 -25.07 7.58 26.03
N GLU A 143 -25.79 8.54 26.59
CA GLU A 143 -25.34 9.44 27.67
C GLU A 143 -25.04 8.71 28.99
N GLU A 144 -24.90 7.38 28.99
CA GLU A 144 -24.49 6.66 30.19
C GLU A 144 -23.06 7.08 30.55
N PRO A 145 -22.85 7.70 31.72
CA PRO A 145 -21.51 8.05 32.18
C PRO A 145 -20.63 6.81 32.14
N ILE A 146 -19.49 6.89 31.46
CA ILE A 146 -18.57 5.76 31.28
C ILE A 146 -17.93 5.42 32.65
N GLY A 147 -18.59 4.55 33.41
CA GLY A 147 -18.19 4.09 34.74
C GLY A 147 -18.33 5.13 35.86
N ASP A 148 -18.08 4.72 37.10
CA ASP A 148 -18.10 5.58 38.31
C ASP A 148 -17.07 6.73 38.25
N THR A 149 -16.13 6.68 37.30
CA THR A 149 -15.11 7.74 37.07
C THR A 149 -15.47 8.65 35.87
N GLY A 150 -16.48 8.28 35.07
CA GLY A 150 -16.85 8.93 33.81
C GLY A 150 -17.49 10.30 33.97
N ALA A 151 -17.86 10.69 35.19
CA ALA A 151 -18.38 12.03 35.48
C ALA A 151 -17.34 13.16 35.34
N MET A 152 -16.04 12.85 35.18
CA MET A 152 -14.99 13.87 35.23
C MET A 152 -14.51 14.41 33.87
N LEU A 153 -14.76 13.73 32.75
CA LEU A 153 -14.26 14.14 31.44
C LEU A 153 -15.41 14.36 30.47
N GLU A 154 -15.95 15.57 30.48
CA GLU A 154 -16.92 15.99 29.49
C GLU A 154 -16.22 16.24 28.15
N TYR A 155 -16.60 15.46 27.12
CA TYR A 155 -16.19 15.76 25.75
C TYR A 155 -16.89 17.04 25.29
N THR A 156 -16.16 17.90 24.59
CA THR A 156 -16.79 19.01 23.87
C THR A 156 -17.67 18.45 22.73
N GLY A 157 -18.54 19.27 22.13
CA GLY A 157 -19.27 18.86 20.93
C GLY A 157 -18.36 18.44 19.77
N LEU A 158 -17.16 19.04 19.67
CA LEU A 158 -16.12 18.61 18.73
C LEU A 158 -15.48 17.29 19.16
N GLY A 159 -15.29 17.06 20.45
CA GLY A 159 -14.84 15.78 21.00
C GLY A 159 -15.78 14.62 20.65
N VAL A 160 -17.09 14.81 20.82
CA VAL A 160 -18.09 13.82 20.42
C VAL A 160 -18.03 13.56 18.91
N LEU A 161 -17.95 14.61 18.09
CA LEU A 161 -17.78 14.46 16.64
C LEU A 161 -16.49 13.69 16.29
N ALA A 162 -15.39 13.97 17.00
CA ALA A 162 -14.11 13.30 16.79
C ALA A 162 -14.14 11.80 17.14
N GLN A 163 -14.99 11.39 18.09
CA GLN A 163 -15.24 9.97 18.40
C GLN A 163 -16.13 9.30 17.33
N VAL A 164 -17.09 10.03 16.77
CA VAL A 164 -18.01 9.53 15.75
C VAL A 164 -17.33 9.36 14.38
N LEU A 165 -16.45 10.28 13.98
CA LEU A 165 -15.86 10.29 12.64
C LEU A 165 -15.16 8.96 12.24
N PRO A 166 -14.30 8.34 13.07
CA PRO A 166 -13.70 7.05 12.77
C PRO A 166 -14.73 5.93 12.52
N LEU A 167 -15.85 5.94 13.27
CA LEU A 167 -16.93 4.95 13.16
C LEU A 167 -17.68 5.02 11.84
N LEU A 168 -17.68 6.18 11.18
CA LEU A 168 -18.28 6.36 9.85
C LEU A 168 -17.41 5.80 8.72
N GLY A 169 -16.12 5.54 8.95
CA GLY A 169 -15.19 5.03 7.95
C GLY A 169 -15.62 3.70 7.32
N PRO A 170 -15.81 2.62 8.12
CA PRO A 170 -16.21 1.31 7.59
C PRO A 170 -17.55 1.31 6.84
N PRO A 171 -18.64 1.95 7.32
CA PRO A 171 -19.90 2.08 6.56
C PRO A 171 -19.73 2.77 5.21
N VAL A 172 -18.96 3.86 5.15
CA VAL A 172 -18.70 4.57 3.89
C VAL A 172 -17.93 3.67 2.90
N LEU A 173 -16.94 2.92 3.38
CA LEU A 173 -16.22 1.96 2.55
C LEU A 173 -17.12 0.81 2.07
N ALA A 174 -17.98 0.26 2.95
CA ALA A 174 -18.92 -0.81 2.61
C ALA A 174 -19.86 -0.37 1.48
N LEU A 175 -20.43 0.83 1.60
CA LEU A 175 -21.28 1.43 0.58
C LEU A 175 -20.52 1.62 -0.74
N GLY A 176 -19.29 2.14 -0.68
CA GLY A 176 -18.42 2.30 -1.83
C GLY A 176 -18.13 0.99 -2.56
N LEU A 177 -17.79 -0.07 -1.83
CA LEU A 177 -17.55 -1.41 -2.37
C LEU A 177 -18.81 -2.00 -3.00
N PHE A 178 -19.97 -1.84 -2.36
CA PHE A 178 -21.25 -2.31 -2.88
C PHE A 178 -21.64 -1.61 -4.19
N LEU A 179 -21.57 -0.27 -4.21
CA LEU A 179 -21.87 0.52 -5.41
C LEU A 179 -20.87 0.25 -6.54
N ALA A 180 -19.58 0.10 -6.20
CA ALA A 180 -18.55 -0.27 -7.16
C ALA A 180 -18.78 -1.69 -7.71
N PHE A 181 -19.19 -2.65 -6.87
CA PHE A 181 -19.53 -4.00 -7.29
C PHE A 181 -20.77 -4.01 -8.19
N ARG A 182 -21.80 -3.22 -7.89
CA ARG A 182 -22.99 -3.10 -8.77
C ARG A 182 -22.67 -2.49 -10.13
N SER A 183 -21.74 -1.55 -10.19
CA SER A 183 -21.33 -0.87 -11.42
C SER A 183 -20.07 -1.47 -12.06
N TRP A 184 -19.68 -2.69 -11.69
CA TRP A 184 -18.36 -3.26 -12.02
C TRP A 184 -18.02 -3.31 -13.51
N SER A 185 -19.03 -3.43 -14.40
CA SER A 185 -18.86 -3.47 -15.86
C SER A 185 -18.46 -2.10 -16.44
N ASP A 186 -18.89 -1.00 -15.82
CA ASP A 186 -18.41 0.35 -16.13
C ASP A 186 -17.21 0.68 -15.23
N LEU A 187 -16.01 0.37 -15.75
CA LEU A 187 -14.75 0.57 -15.04
C LEU A 187 -14.55 2.01 -14.56
N ARG A 188 -15.03 3.01 -15.30
CA ARG A 188 -14.83 4.43 -14.95
C ARG A 188 -15.73 4.84 -13.79
N ARG A 189 -17.04 4.55 -13.91
CA ARG A 189 -18.01 4.88 -12.86
C ARG A 189 -17.67 4.16 -11.56
N SER A 190 -17.45 2.86 -11.67
CA SER A 190 -17.14 2.02 -10.52
C SER A 190 -15.84 2.43 -9.82
N ALA A 191 -14.80 2.81 -10.58
CA ALA A 191 -13.56 3.27 -9.98
C ALA A 191 -13.68 4.65 -9.32
N ARG A 192 -14.43 5.58 -9.93
CA ARG A 192 -14.70 6.90 -9.33
C ARG A 192 -15.43 6.75 -7.99
N VAL A 193 -16.50 5.97 -7.96
CA VAL A 193 -17.27 5.70 -6.73
C VAL A 193 -16.38 5.07 -5.67
N LEU A 194 -15.64 4.02 -6.03
CA LEU A 194 -14.74 3.35 -5.09
C LEU A 194 -13.68 4.31 -4.55
N THR A 195 -13.07 5.15 -5.39
CA THR A 195 -12.00 6.08 -4.99
C THR A 195 -12.52 7.14 -4.04
N ILE A 196 -13.72 7.71 -4.29
CA ILE A 196 -14.31 8.72 -3.41
C ILE A 196 -14.63 8.10 -2.04
N CYS A 197 -15.36 6.98 -2.00
CA CYS A 197 -15.71 6.32 -0.75
C CYS A 197 -14.48 5.82 0.02
N TRP A 198 -13.49 5.27 -0.69
CA TRP A 198 -12.22 4.87 -0.10
C TRP A 198 -11.50 6.08 0.51
N LEU A 199 -11.35 7.19 -0.22
CA LEU A 199 -10.69 8.39 0.28
C LEU A 199 -11.41 8.92 1.52
N THR A 200 -12.74 9.02 1.49
CA THR A 200 -13.53 9.42 2.65
C THR A 200 -13.30 8.48 3.84
N SER A 201 -13.28 7.16 3.64
CA SER A 201 -13.04 6.18 4.72
C SER A 201 -11.63 6.23 5.34
N ILE A 202 -10.66 6.78 4.61
CA ILE A 202 -9.29 7.02 5.08
C ILE A 202 -9.19 8.37 5.80
N VAL A 203 -9.80 9.41 5.24
CA VAL A 203 -9.72 10.78 5.79
C VAL A 203 -10.49 10.91 7.11
N LEU A 204 -11.69 10.31 7.20
CA LEU A 204 -12.54 10.40 8.39
C LEU A 204 -11.83 10.04 9.70
N PRO A 205 -11.14 8.89 9.84
CA PRO A 205 -10.43 8.56 11.07
C PRO A 205 -9.18 9.43 11.32
N VAL A 206 -8.61 10.05 10.27
CA VAL A 206 -7.41 10.90 10.38
C VAL A 206 -7.74 12.30 10.88
N LEU A 207 -8.94 12.82 10.59
CA LEU A 207 -9.35 14.17 10.99
C LEU A 207 -9.28 14.42 12.51
N PRO A 208 -9.76 13.52 13.39
CA PRO A 208 -9.59 13.66 14.84
C PRO A 208 -8.14 13.79 15.29
N ALA A 209 -7.22 13.06 14.66
CA ALA A 209 -5.82 13.01 15.10
C ALA A 209 -5.01 14.28 14.76
N VAL A 210 -5.53 15.14 13.88
CA VAL A 210 -4.93 16.46 13.62
C VAL A 210 -5.54 17.57 14.48
N MET A 211 -6.58 17.27 15.27
CA MET A 211 -7.21 18.24 16.16
C MET A 211 -6.41 18.37 17.47
N PRO A 212 -6.18 19.59 17.97
CA PRO A 212 -5.62 19.82 19.30
C PRO A 212 -6.50 19.16 20.38
N ALA A 213 -5.88 18.56 21.39
CA ALA A 213 -6.60 17.83 22.43
C ALA A 213 -7.50 18.73 23.30
N ASP A 214 -7.14 20.01 23.45
CA ASP A 214 -7.95 21.05 24.09
C ASP A 214 -9.26 21.34 23.35
N TRP A 215 -9.36 20.99 22.06
CA TRP A 215 -10.63 21.09 21.33
C TRP A 215 -11.54 19.89 21.59
N LEU A 216 -10.98 18.76 22.03
CA LEU A 216 -11.71 17.50 22.20
C LEU A 216 -12.25 17.33 23.62
N VAL A 217 -11.50 17.79 24.62
CA VAL A 217 -11.78 17.56 26.04
C VAL A 217 -11.99 18.90 26.74
N ASN A 218 -13.10 19.04 27.48
CA ASN A 218 -13.31 20.19 28.36
C ASN A 218 -12.52 19.99 29.66
N ASP A 219 -11.43 20.72 29.85
CA ASP A 219 -10.58 20.62 31.04
C ASP A 219 -11.04 21.51 32.20
N GLU A 220 -12.02 22.39 31.98
CA GLU A 220 -12.54 23.33 32.98
C GLU A 220 -13.12 22.63 34.23
N PRO A 221 -13.95 21.56 34.12
CA PRO A 221 -14.44 20.85 35.30
C PRO A 221 -13.32 20.23 36.13
N LEU A 222 -12.27 19.72 35.48
CA LEU A 222 -11.10 19.15 36.16
C LEU A 222 -10.28 20.22 36.89
N ARG A 223 -10.08 21.39 36.26
CA ARG A 223 -9.39 22.53 36.89
C ARG A 223 -10.14 23.04 38.12
N GLN A 224 -11.47 23.01 38.09
CA GLN A 224 -12.30 23.40 39.23
C GLN A 224 -12.21 22.40 40.39
N LEU A 225 -12.12 21.10 40.09
CA LEU A 225 -12.00 20.05 41.10
C LEU A 225 -10.60 19.96 41.72
N PHE A 226 -9.54 20.32 40.97
CA PHE A 226 -8.16 20.19 41.40
C PHE A 226 -7.35 21.48 41.16
N PRO A 227 -7.43 22.50 42.04
CA PRO A 227 -6.77 23.79 41.81
C PRO A 227 -5.22 23.80 41.95
N SER A 228 -4.55 22.65 42.07
CA SER A 228 -3.09 22.56 42.25
C SER A 228 -2.31 22.45 40.93
N GLN A 229 -0.98 22.71 40.98
CA GLN A 229 -0.05 22.51 39.85
C GLN A 229 -0.06 21.08 39.28
N ASP A 230 -0.65 20.12 39.98
CA ASP A 230 -0.74 18.73 39.57
C ASP A 230 -1.70 18.52 38.37
N VAL A 231 -2.64 19.45 38.13
CA VAL A 231 -3.58 19.33 37.01
C VAL A 231 -2.91 19.48 35.66
N ASP A 232 -1.95 20.38 35.52
CA ASP A 232 -1.27 20.55 34.24
C ASP A 232 -0.44 19.30 33.88
N ALA A 233 0.17 18.66 34.88
CA ALA A 233 0.87 17.39 34.70
C ALA A 233 -0.10 16.24 34.36
N PHE A 234 -1.25 16.18 35.04
CA PHE A 234 -2.32 15.21 34.74
C PHE A 234 -2.88 15.39 33.32
N LEU A 235 -3.22 16.62 32.93
CA LEU A 235 -3.71 16.95 31.59
C LEU A 235 -2.66 16.65 30.52
N ALA A 236 -1.38 16.91 30.77
CA ALA A 236 -0.30 16.52 29.86
C ALA A 236 -0.25 14.99 29.69
N GLY A 237 -0.42 14.23 30.77
CA GLY A 237 -0.53 12.77 30.73
C GLY A 237 -1.74 12.29 29.92
N LEU A 238 -2.91 12.89 30.13
CA LEU A 238 -4.14 12.59 29.38
C LEU A 238 -3.96 12.86 27.88
N ARG A 239 -3.38 14.01 27.52
CA ARG A 239 -3.10 14.38 26.12
C ARG A 239 -2.16 13.38 25.46
N LEU A 240 -1.12 12.95 26.18
CA LEU A 240 -0.21 11.91 25.70
C LEU A 240 -0.95 10.59 25.47
N GLN A 241 -1.80 10.18 26.41
CA GLN A 241 -2.59 8.95 26.29
C GLN A 241 -3.56 9.00 25.09
N VAL A 242 -4.27 10.10 24.90
CA VAL A 242 -5.15 10.32 23.74
C VAL A 242 -4.35 10.26 22.44
N GLY A 243 -3.17 10.87 22.39
CA GLY A 243 -2.27 10.80 21.23
C GLY A 243 -1.82 9.37 20.91
N ILE A 244 -1.45 8.59 21.93
CA ILE A 244 -1.09 7.18 21.77
C ILE A 244 -2.29 6.37 21.27
N ALA A 245 -3.47 6.58 21.85
CA ALA A 245 -4.70 5.89 21.44
C ALA A 245 -5.03 6.16 19.96
N TYR A 246 -4.99 7.42 19.52
CA TYR A 246 -5.19 7.74 18.10
C TYR A 246 -4.12 7.13 17.20
N MET A 247 -2.85 7.10 17.63
CA MET A 247 -1.79 6.48 16.85
C MET A 247 -2.03 4.97 16.65
N VAL A 248 -2.47 4.26 17.69
CA VAL A 248 -2.83 2.82 17.60
C VAL A 248 -4.04 2.63 16.69
N THR A 249 -5.08 3.43 16.86
CA THR A 249 -6.30 3.37 16.03
C THR A 249 -6.03 3.68 14.55
N LEU A 250 -5.08 4.58 14.26
CA LEU A 250 -4.70 4.95 12.90
C LEU A 250 -3.69 4.02 12.24
N LEU A 251 -3.01 3.17 13.01
CA LEU A 251 -1.98 2.28 12.51
C LEU A 251 -2.47 1.42 11.30
N PRO A 252 -3.65 0.78 11.34
CA PRO A 252 -4.25 0.12 10.18
C PRO A 252 -4.31 1.00 8.93
N VAL A 253 -4.73 2.25 9.09
CA VAL A 253 -4.88 3.21 7.99
C VAL A 253 -3.52 3.56 7.39
N LEU A 254 -2.54 3.84 8.25
CA LEU A 254 -1.19 4.24 7.86
C LEU A 254 -0.46 3.13 7.10
N VAL A 255 -0.59 1.87 7.54
CA VAL A 255 0.09 0.72 6.92
C VAL A 255 -0.59 0.28 5.61
N THR A 256 -1.92 0.41 5.52
CA THR A 256 -2.69 -0.08 4.35
C THR A 256 -2.44 0.74 3.07
N VAL A 257 -2.18 2.04 3.18
CA VAL A 257 -2.00 2.92 2.01
C VAL A 257 -0.73 2.58 1.22
N PRO A 258 0.49 2.63 1.78
CA PRO A 258 1.70 2.28 1.02
C PRO A 258 1.70 0.81 0.59
N GLY A 259 1.19 -0.10 1.43
CA GLY A 259 1.05 -1.51 1.07
C GLY A 259 0.07 -1.74 -0.10
N GLY A 260 -0.97 -0.92 -0.24
CA GLY A 260 -1.86 -0.91 -1.39
C GLY A 260 -1.23 -0.32 -2.64
N VAL A 261 -0.40 0.72 -2.51
CA VAL A 261 0.41 1.28 -3.62
C VAL A 261 1.36 0.22 -4.19
N VAL A 262 2.12 -0.46 -3.34
CA VAL A 262 3.09 -1.50 -3.75
C VAL A 262 2.38 -2.67 -4.44
N ARG A 263 1.27 -3.19 -3.88
CA ARG A 263 0.55 -4.29 -4.52
C ARG A 263 -0.21 -3.86 -5.77
N GLY A 264 -0.74 -2.64 -5.80
CA GLY A 264 -1.43 -2.08 -6.95
C GLY A 264 -0.49 -1.89 -8.14
N SER A 265 0.68 -1.31 -7.90
CA SER A 265 1.75 -1.17 -8.90
C SER A 265 2.29 -2.52 -9.38
N ALA A 266 2.53 -3.48 -8.48
CA ALA A 266 2.94 -4.84 -8.85
C ALA A 266 1.93 -5.53 -9.78
N ARG A 267 0.62 -5.39 -9.49
CA ARG A 267 -0.45 -5.96 -10.31
C ARG A 267 -0.52 -5.32 -11.70
N VAL A 268 -0.42 -3.99 -11.78
CA VAL A 268 -0.41 -3.29 -13.07
C VAL A 268 0.86 -3.60 -13.86
N LYS A 269 2.02 -3.75 -13.20
CA LYS A 269 3.25 -4.22 -13.87
C LYS A 269 3.07 -5.62 -14.44
N GLY A 270 2.41 -6.52 -13.73
CA GLY A 270 2.08 -7.86 -14.23
C GLY A 270 1.06 -7.85 -15.38
N LEU A 271 0.20 -6.83 -15.48
CA LEU A 271 -0.75 -6.67 -16.58
C LEU A 271 -0.12 -6.01 -17.81
N LEU A 272 0.77 -5.03 -17.60
CA LEU A 272 1.41 -4.22 -18.64
C LEU A 272 2.94 -4.28 -18.48
N PRO A 273 3.57 -5.45 -18.74
CA PRO A 273 4.98 -5.70 -18.47
C PRO A 273 5.94 -4.77 -19.22
N ALA A 274 5.53 -4.24 -20.38
CA ALA A 274 6.29 -3.28 -21.16
C ALA A 274 6.42 -1.88 -20.51
N THR A 275 5.58 -1.57 -19.51
CA THR A 275 5.51 -0.22 -18.94
C THR A 275 6.46 -0.06 -17.76
N MET A 276 7.22 1.04 -17.75
CA MET A 276 8.19 1.33 -16.69
C MET A 276 7.55 2.01 -15.47
N LEU A 277 6.47 2.78 -15.68
CA LEU A 277 5.86 3.63 -14.65
C LEU A 277 5.43 2.84 -13.39
N PRO A 278 4.70 1.71 -13.47
CA PRO A 278 4.34 0.96 -12.27
C PRO A 278 5.57 0.39 -11.56
N GLY A 279 6.58 -0.07 -12.31
CA GLY A 279 7.83 -0.59 -11.75
C GLY A 279 8.63 0.47 -10.99
N PHE A 280 8.68 1.70 -11.51
CA PHE A 280 9.28 2.83 -10.82
C PHE A 280 8.61 3.10 -9.47
N PHE A 281 7.27 3.25 -9.44
CA PHE A 281 6.52 3.49 -8.21
C PHE A 281 6.68 2.37 -7.18
N LEU A 282 6.74 1.12 -7.65
CA LEU A 282 6.95 -0.05 -6.80
C LEU A 282 8.33 0.00 -6.09
N ILE A 283 9.39 0.37 -6.80
CA ILE A 283 10.74 0.49 -6.24
C ILE A 283 10.86 1.69 -5.31
N THR A 284 10.28 2.83 -5.69
CA THR A 284 10.37 4.05 -4.87
C THR A 284 9.54 3.95 -3.60
N THR A 285 8.36 3.33 -3.65
CA THR A 285 7.44 3.24 -2.48
C THR A 285 7.87 2.17 -1.48
N ALA A 286 8.59 1.13 -1.90
CA ALA A 286 8.97 0.01 -1.03
C ALA A 286 9.78 0.43 0.23
N PRO A 287 10.82 1.29 0.15
CA PRO A 287 11.52 1.79 1.33
C PRO A 287 10.62 2.60 2.27
N PHE A 288 9.74 3.46 1.73
CA PHE A 288 8.81 4.25 2.55
C PHE A 288 7.81 3.35 3.29
N TYR A 289 7.29 2.33 2.61
CA TYR A 289 6.42 1.34 3.26
C TYR A 289 7.15 0.62 4.40
N SER A 290 8.41 0.23 4.18
CA SER A 290 9.25 -0.41 5.20
C SER A 290 9.44 0.50 6.42
N LEU A 291 9.75 1.78 6.18
CA LEU A 291 9.93 2.78 7.24
C LEU A 291 8.63 2.98 8.04
N ILE A 292 7.48 3.12 7.37
CA ILE A 292 6.18 3.28 8.01
C ILE A 292 5.83 2.07 8.86
N VAL A 293 6.07 0.84 8.37
CA VAL A 293 5.86 -0.39 9.16
C VAL A 293 6.74 -0.42 10.39
N ILE A 294 8.02 -0.05 10.28
CA ILE A 294 8.92 0.00 11.44
C ILE A 294 8.41 1.04 12.45
N VAL A 295 8.12 2.27 12.03
CA VAL A 295 7.64 3.34 12.92
C VAL A 295 6.33 2.94 13.61
N ALA A 296 5.41 2.33 12.87
CA ALA A 296 4.15 1.81 13.40
C ALA A 296 4.38 0.74 14.49
N LEU A 297 5.34 -0.15 14.29
CA LEU A 297 5.60 -1.27 15.21
C LEU A 297 6.58 -0.92 16.34
N VAL A 298 7.36 0.16 16.23
CA VAL A 298 8.30 0.60 17.27
C VAL A 298 7.57 0.81 18.60
N LEU A 299 6.38 1.41 18.60
CA LEU A 299 5.61 1.57 19.84
C LEU A 299 5.27 0.22 20.50
N LEU A 300 4.78 -0.74 19.71
CA LEU A 300 4.46 -2.08 20.22
C LEU A 300 5.72 -2.81 20.71
N ILE A 301 6.86 -2.61 20.04
CA ILE A 301 8.16 -3.16 20.45
C ILE A 301 8.59 -2.58 21.79
N GLN A 302 8.51 -1.27 21.98
CA GLN A 302 8.90 -0.61 23.24
C GLN A 302 7.99 -1.03 24.40
N LEU A 303 6.70 -1.23 24.15
CA LEU A 303 5.74 -1.64 25.18
C LEU A 303 5.89 -3.10 25.59
N SER A 304 6.23 -3.99 24.65
CA SER A 304 6.26 -5.44 24.93
C SER A 304 7.62 -6.00 25.32
N GLY A 305 8.73 -5.39 24.87
CA GLY A 305 10.07 -5.92 25.08
C GLY A 305 10.31 -7.32 24.47
N ASN A 306 9.44 -7.79 23.57
CA ASN A 306 9.44 -9.18 23.12
C ASN A 306 10.22 -9.38 21.80
N VAL A 307 11.19 -10.29 21.81
CA VAL A 307 12.05 -10.59 20.65
C VAL A 307 11.27 -11.11 19.44
N LEU A 308 10.21 -11.90 19.65
CA LEU A 308 9.40 -12.45 18.57
C LEU A 308 8.67 -11.35 17.80
N LEU A 309 8.14 -10.34 18.50
CA LEU A 309 7.54 -9.16 17.88
C LEU A 309 8.57 -8.38 17.06
N VAL A 310 9.78 -8.17 17.60
CA VAL A 310 10.87 -7.47 16.90
C VAL A 310 11.23 -8.20 15.62
N LEU A 311 11.42 -9.53 15.68
CA LEU A 311 11.74 -10.33 14.49
C LEU A 311 10.61 -10.29 13.46
N GLY A 312 9.35 -10.44 13.91
CA GLY A 312 8.18 -10.34 13.02
C GLY A 312 8.08 -8.99 12.33
N ALA A 313 8.29 -7.90 13.07
CA ALA A 313 8.31 -6.54 12.56
C ALA A 313 9.44 -6.31 11.55
N LEU A 314 10.66 -6.77 11.85
CA LEU A 314 11.81 -6.65 10.95
C LEU A 314 11.62 -7.44 9.65
N VAL A 315 11.10 -8.67 9.73
CA VAL A 315 10.81 -9.49 8.54
C VAL A 315 9.70 -8.84 7.71
N LEU A 316 8.64 -8.33 8.34
CA LEU A 316 7.54 -7.65 7.65
C LEU A 316 8.01 -6.36 6.98
N ALA A 317 8.86 -5.58 7.65
CA ALA A 317 9.46 -4.36 7.10
C ALA A 317 10.51 -4.65 6.03
N ALA A 318 11.21 -5.77 6.08
CA ALA A 318 12.18 -6.18 5.06
C ALA A 318 11.50 -6.73 3.79
N SER A 319 10.26 -7.23 3.87
CA SER A 319 9.57 -7.85 2.74
C SER A 319 9.53 -7.00 1.45
N PRO A 320 9.26 -5.68 1.50
CA PRO A 320 9.17 -4.85 0.29
C PRO A 320 10.52 -4.67 -0.41
N TRP A 321 11.65 -4.87 0.29
CA TRP A 321 12.99 -4.73 -0.28
C TRP A 321 13.29 -5.77 -1.36
N VAL A 322 12.55 -6.87 -1.41
CA VAL A 322 12.61 -7.84 -2.52
C VAL A 322 12.45 -7.14 -3.88
N TYR A 323 11.55 -6.15 -3.95
CA TYR A 323 11.32 -5.37 -5.15
C TYR A 323 12.50 -4.47 -5.53
N VAL A 324 13.14 -3.85 -4.53
CA VAL A 324 14.32 -3.00 -4.72
C VAL A 324 15.53 -3.82 -5.18
N GLN A 325 15.71 -5.02 -4.62
CA GLN A 325 16.75 -5.96 -5.03
C GLN A 325 16.54 -6.42 -6.48
N GLN A 326 15.29 -6.64 -6.89
CA GLN A 326 14.92 -7.03 -8.26
C GLN A 326 14.65 -5.85 -9.20
N ARG A 327 15.16 -4.65 -8.89
CA ARG A 327 14.89 -3.42 -9.66
C ARG A 327 15.10 -3.55 -11.17
N ARG A 328 16.07 -4.35 -11.60
CA ARG A 328 16.38 -4.58 -13.02
C ARG A 328 15.17 -5.12 -13.80
N HIS A 329 14.44 -6.08 -13.21
CA HIS A 329 13.27 -6.69 -13.83
C HIS A 329 12.02 -5.78 -13.78
N TYR A 330 11.94 -4.89 -12.79
CA TYR A 330 10.79 -3.99 -12.64
C TYR A 330 10.92 -2.69 -13.47
N LEU A 331 12.14 -2.17 -13.63
CA LEU A 331 12.39 -0.97 -14.43
C LEU A 331 12.47 -1.27 -15.93
N GLY A 332 12.86 -2.49 -16.32
CA GLY A 332 12.94 -2.87 -17.73
C GLY A 332 11.57 -3.18 -18.35
N PRO A 333 11.42 -3.02 -19.67
CA PRO A 333 10.34 -3.65 -20.42
C PRO A 333 10.53 -5.17 -20.37
N VAL A 334 9.54 -5.88 -19.84
CA VAL A 334 9.57 -7.35 -19.75
C VAL A 334 8.92 -7.92 -21.01
N MET A 335 9.76 -8.36 -21.96
CA MET A 335 9.31 -9.02 -23.20
C MET A 335 9.54 -10.53 -23.17
N ASP A 336 10.49 -10.99 -22.34
CA ASP A 336 10.91 -12.38 -22.31
C ASP A 336 10.20 -13.18 -21.20
N ASP A 337 9.96 -14.46 -21.47
CA ASP A 337 9.40 -15.42 -20.50
C ASP A 337 10.28 -15.53 -19.24
N GLU A 338 11.59 -15.41 -19.39
CA GLU A 338 12.55 -15.42 -18.30
C GLU A 338 12.33 -14.25 -17.34
N SER A 339 12.14 -13.04 -17.89
CA SER A 339 11.86 -11.85 -17.08
C SER A 339 10.50 -11.96 -16.38
N SER A 340 9.51 -12.57 -17.02
CA SER A 340 8.22 -12.87 -16.38
C SER A 340 8.38 -13.86 -15.22
N ALA A 341 9.18 -14.92 -15.38
CA ALA A 341 9.47 -15.87 -14.32
C ALA A 341 10.23 -15.23 -13.12
N ALA A 342 11.09 -14.24 -13.39
CA ALA A 342 11.74 -13.46 -12.33
C ALA A 342 10.72 -12.65 -11.51
N LEU A 343 9.74 -12.00 -12.17
CA LEU A 343 8.64 -11.32 -11.48
C LEU A 343 7.80 -12.29 -10.64
N ASP A 344 7.48 -13.48 -11.16
CA ASP A 344 6.80 -14.55 -10.42
C ASP A 344 7.57 -14.91 -9.14
N LYS A 345 8.88 -15.10 -9.27
CA LYS A 345 9.76 -15.44 -8.15
C LYS A 345 9.80 -14.33 -7.11
N ALA A 346 9.95 -13.06 -7.53
CA ALA A 346 9.95 -11.90 -6.65
C ALA A 346 8.69 -11.82 -5.78
N GLN A 347 7.53 -11.97 -6.41
CA GLN A 347 6.25 -11.86 -5.72
C GLN A 347 6.02 -13.02 -4.74
N ARG A 348 6.48 -14.23 -5.07
CA ARG A 348 6.43 -15.37 -4.14
C ARG A 348 7.31 -15.13 -2.91
N ILE A 349 8.54 -14.65 -3.11
CA ILE A 349 9.46 -14.34 -1.99
C ILE A 349 8.85 -13.24 -1.10
N TYR A 350 8.36 -12.16 -1.72
CA TYR A 350 7.65 -11.08 -1.01
C TYR A 350 6.47 -11.62 -0.19
N GLY A 351 5.64 -12.49 -0.80
CA GLY A 351 4.50 -13.11 -0.15
C GLY A 351 4.89 -13.99 1.04
N VAL A 352 5.91 -14.83 0.87
CA VAL A 352 6.43 -15.70 1.95
C VAL A 352 6.98 -14.87 3.11
N LEU A 353 7.79 -13.84 2.85
CA LEU A 353 8.32 -12.96 3.89
C LEU A 353 7.20 -12.22 4.62
N THR A 354 6.22 -11.70 3.88
CA THR A 354 5.06 -11.02 4.47
C THR A 354 4.27 -11.97 5.38
N LEU A 355 4.00 -13.21 4.92
CA LEU A 355 3.29 -14.21 5.72
C LEU A 355 4.10 -14.63 6.95
N ALA A 356 5.42 -14.79 6.83
CA ALA A 356 6.29 -15.10 7.95
C ALA A 356 6.29 -13.98 9.02
N GLY A 357 6.41 -12.72 8.59
CA GLY A 357 6.35 -11.56 9.48
C GLY A 357 4.99 -11.43 10.19
N VAL A 358 3.89 -11.53 9.45
CA VAL A 358 2.52 -11.52 10.02
C VAL A 358 2.32 -12.71 10.95
N GLY A 359 2.76 -13.91 10.56
CA GLY A 359 2.67 -15.11 11.39
C GLY A 359 3.41 -14.98 12.72
N ALA A 360 4.61 -14.39 12.72
CA ALA A 360 5.36 -14.11 13.94
C ALA A 360 4.64 -13.08 14.85
N ILE A 361 4.06 -12.02 14.28
CA ILE A 361 3.27 -11.03 15.04
C ILE A 361 2.01 -11.66 15.63
N VAL A 362 1.30 -12.50 14.87
CA VAL A 362 0.11 -13.21 15.37
C VAL A 362 0.48 -14.20 16.47
N LEU A 363 1.56 -14.97 16.29
CA LEU A 363 2.05 -15.88 17.31
C LEU A 363 2.43 -15.12 18.59
N TRP A 364 3.10 -13.98 18.45
CA TRP A 364 3.38 -13.08 19.57
C TRP A 364 2.09 -12.62 20.25
N ALA A 365 1.09 -12.12 19.50
CA ALA A 365 -0.15 -11.62 20.08
C ALA A 365 -0.90 -12.69 20.90
N ILE A 366 -0.84 -13.96 20.47
CA ILE A 366 -1.48 -15.09 21.17
C ILE A 366 -0.69 -15.54 22.41
N THR A 367 0.64 -15.38 22.42
CA THR A 367 1.51 -15.99 23.45
C THR A 367 2.09 -15.00 24.45
N ALA A 368 2.06 -13.71 24.16
CA ALA A 368 2.69 -12.70 24.98
C ALA A 368 1.77 -12.19 26.09
N GLU A 369 2.40 -11.82 27.20
CA GLU A 369 1.80 -11.10 28.31
C GLU A 369 2.52 -9.75 28.46
N VAL A 370 1.78 -8.69 28.73
CA VAL A 370 2.31 -7.35 29.04
C VAL A 370 1.92 -7.04 30.48
N ASN A 371 2.89 -6.96 31.39
CA ASN A 371 2.67 -6.79 32.83
C ASN A 371 1.79 -7.88 33.46
N GLY A 372 1.94 -9.13 33.02
CA GLY A 372 1.15 -10.29 33.51
C GLY A 372 -0.26 -10.37 32.92
N VAL A 373 -0.60 -9.46 31.99
CA VAL A 373 -1.88 -9.44 31.30
C VAL A 373 -1.72 -10.03 29.90
N PRO A 374 -2.53 -11.02 29.48
CA PRO A 374 -2.44 -11.58 28.13
C PRO A 374 -2.75 -10.51 27.08
N VAL A 375 -1.94 -10.46 26.02
CA VAL A 375 -2.17 -9.51 24.91
C VAL A 375 -3.47 -9.83 24.17
N LEU A 376 -3.76 -11.10 23.94
CA LEU A 376 -4.99 -11.58 23.31
C LEU A 376 -5.65 -12.62 24.20
N GLY A 377 -6.92 -12.41 24.56
CA GLY A 377 -7.65 -13.31 25.46
C GLY A 377 -9.16 -13.11 25.37
N SER A 378 -9.93 -13.88 26.13
CA SER A 378 -11.41 -13.83 26.18
C SER A 378 -11.95 -13.23 27.48
N GLY A 379 -11.10 -12.57 28.27
CA GLY A 379 -11.45 -12.00 29.57
C GLY A 379 -11.23 -10.50 29.61
N ASP A 380 -11.88 -9.82 30.54
CA ASP A 380 -11.84 -8.35 30.72
C ASP A 380 -10.43 -7.82 31.01
N GLU A 381 -9.53 -8.69 31.46
CA GLU A 381 -8.14 -8.33 31.70
C GLU A 381 -7.34 -8.23 30.41
N ALA A 382 -7.66 -8.96 29.34
CA ALA A 382 -6.84 -9.01 28.14
C ALA A 382 -6.75 -7.66 27.43
N VAL A 383 -5.57 -7.32 26.90
CA VAL A 383 -5.36 -6.04 26.17
C VAL A 383 -6.27 -5.96 24.94
N PHE A 384 -6.43 -7.08 24.23
CA PHE A 384 -7.37 -7.23 23.13
C PHE A 384 -8.24 -8.46 23.35
N ASP A 385 -9.55 -8.26 23.26
CA ASP A 385 -10.49 -9.37 23.11
C ASP A 385 -10.39 -10.01 21.71
N TYR A 386 -10.67 -11.31 21.62
CA TYR A 386 -10.67 -12.05 20.34
C TYR A 386 -11.60 -11.44 19.29
N VAL A 387 -12.75 -10.88 19.68
CA VAL A 387 -13.69 -10.25 18.76
C VAL A 387 -13.08 -8.96 18.20
N THR A 388 -12.53 -8.11 19.06
CA THR A 388 -11.86 -6.86 18.68
C THR A 388 -10.67 -7.13 17.79
N ALA A 389 -9.81 -8.09 18.15
CA ALA A 389 -8.65 -8.46 17.34
C ALA A 389 -9.05 -9.00 15.95
N THR A 390 -10.05 -9.90 15.90
CA THR A 390 -10.54 -10.45 14.63
C THR A 390 -11.16 -9.35 13.76
N ARG A 391 -11.90 -8.42 14.36
CA ARG A 391 -12.43 -7.23 13.69
C ARG A 391 -11.32 -6.35 13.13
N SER A 392 -10.27 -6.06 13.91
CA SER A 392 -9.13 -5.27 13.44
C SER A 392 -8.41 -5.95 12.28
N VAL A 393 -8.20 -7.26 12.33
CA VAL A 393 -7.60 -8.03 11.22
C VAL A 393 -8.49 -7.96 9.97
N ALA A 394 -9.78 -8.20 10.13
CA ALA A 394 -10.76 -8.12 9.05
C ALA A 394 -10.76 -6.73 8.39
N GLU A 395 -10.76 -5.67 9.19
CA GLU A 395 -10.71 -4.29 8.72
C GLU A 395 -9.41 -3.96 7.99
N VAL A 396 -8.25 -4.33 8.58
CA VAL A 396 -6.93 -4.16 7.95
C VAL A 396 -6.91 -4.85 6.59
N LEU A 397 -7.30 -6.13 6.52
CA LEU A 397 -7.32 -6.90 5.29
C LEU A 397 -8.24 -6.27 4.26
N ALA A 398 -9.43 -5.86 4.67
CA ALA A 398 -10.39 -5.29 3.74
C ALA A 398 -9.97 -3.93 3.18
N ARG A 399 -9.52 -3.01 4.04
CA ARG A 399 -8.93 -1.71 3.64
C ARG A 399 -7.73 -1.94 2.73
N SER A 400 -6.87 -2.89 3.08
CA SER A 400 -5.69 -3.32 2.33
C SER A 400 -6.05 -3.74 0.88
N TYR A 401 -7.06 -4.58 0.69
CA TYR A 401 -7.52 -4.98 -0.66
C TYR A 401 -8.24 -3.86 -1.42
N ALA A 402 -9.11 -3.10 -0.76
CA ALA A 402 -9.79 -1.96 -1.37
C ALA A 402 -8.78 -0.93 -1.89
N THR A 403 -7.79 -0.58 -1.06
CA THR A 403 -6.70 0.33 -1.42
C THR A 403 -5.89 -0.22 -2.59
N THR A 404 -5.63 -1.53 -2.61
CA THR A 404 -4.94 -2.17 -3.76
C THR A 404 -5.72 -2.02 -5.06
N VAL A 405 -7.06 -2.17 -5.04
CA VAL A 405 -7.91 -1.98 -6.23
C VAL A 405 -7.90 -0.52 -6.69
N VAL A 406 -7.97 0.44 -5.76
CA VAL A 406 -7.90 1.87 -6.07
C VAL A 406 -6.57 2.22 -6.74
N PHE A 407 -5.43 1.84 -6.15
CA PHE A 407 -4.12 2.13 -6.73
C PHE A 407 -3.87 1.38 -8.04
N ALA A 408 -4.32 0.13 -8.17
CA ALA A 408 -4.25 -0.57 -9.45
C ALA A 408 -5.00 0.20 -10.56
N HIS A 409 -6.16 0.76 -10.26
CA HIS A 409 -6.89 1.58 -11.22
C HIS A 409 -6.17 2.90 -11.55
N ILE A 410 -5.63 3.58 -10.54
CA ILE A 410 -4.86 4.82 -10.72
C ILE A 410 -3.66 4.56 -11.64
N PHE A 411 -2.86 3.54 -11.36
CA PHE A 411 -1.69 3.20 -12.17
C PHE A 411 -2.06 2.77 -13.58
N LEU A 412 -3.13 1.99 -13.76
CA LEU A 412 -3.63 1.63 -15.07
C LEU A 412 -4.01 2.89 -15.88
N THR A 413 -4.74 3.83 -15.27
CA THR A 413 -5.14 5.08 -15.92
C THR A 413 -3.94 5.96 -16.26
N LEU A 414 -2.99 6.12 -15.34
CA LEU A 414 -1.75 6.88 -15.57
C LEU A 414 -0.93 6.29 -16.73
N THR A 415 -0.83 4.96 -16.76
CA THR A 415 -0.09 4.24 -17.81
C THR A 415 -0.74 4.42 -19.18
N VAL A 416 -2.07 4.26 -19.28
CA VAL A 416 -2.82 4.49 -20.52
C VAL A 416 -2.73 5.95 -20.97
N SER A 417 -2.81 6.90 -20.04
CA SER A 417 -2.67 8.33 -20.32
C SER A 417 -1.28 8.64 -20.89
N SER A 418 -0.22 8.19 -20.21
CA SER A 418 1.17 8.36 -20.64
C SER A 418 1.41 7.79 -22.04
N TRP A 419 0.84 6.61 -22.34
CA TRP A 419 0.95 6.00 -23.66
C TRP A 419 0.23 6.80 -24.75
N ARG A 420 -0.97 7.32 -24.47
CA ARG A 420 -1.70 8.19 -25.41
C ARG A 420 -0.95 9.48 -25.69
N THR A 421 -0.40 10.12 -24.66
CA THR A 421 0.44 11.33 -24.83
C THR A 421 1.68 11.02 -25.65
N SER A 422 2.36 9.91 -25.37
CA SER A 422 3.55 9.49 -26.13
C SER A 422 3.22 9.23 -27.61
N ARG A 423 2.08 8.60 -27.90
CA ARG A 423 1.60 8.40 -29.27
C ARG A 423 1.23 9.71 -29.97
N ALA A 424 0.55 10.61 -29.27
CA ALA A 424 0.19 11.91 -29.83
C ALA A 424 1.44 12.72 -30.20
N VAL A 425 2.45 12.72 -29.33
CA VAL A 425 3.75 13.35 -29.56
C VAL A 425 4.49 12.70 -30.73
N ALA A 426 4.54 11.36 -30.79
CA ALA A 426 5.19 10.64 -31.89
C ALA A 426 4.49 10.85 -33.25
N SER A 427 3.18 11.10 -33.24
CA SER A 427 2.42 11.41 -34.46
C SER A 427 2.50 12.88 -34.89
N ASP A 428 3.10 13.77 -34.09
CA ASP A 428 3.21 15.19 -34.42
C ASP A 428 4.29 15.41 -35.50
N PRO A 429 3.93 15.90 -36.71
CA PRO A 429 4.89 16.19 -37.77
C PRO A 429 6.00 17.18 -37.36
N ARG A 430 5.73 18.04 -36.36
CA ARG A 430 6.71 19.00 -35.85
C ARG A 430 7.80 18.32 -35.03
N MET A 431 7.42 17.30 -34.25
CA MET A 431 8.38 16.53 -33.45
C MET A 431 9.27 15.68 -34.34
N THR A 432 8.70 15.02 -35.35
CA THR A 432 9.50 14.28 -36.35
C THR A 432 10.45 15.22 -37.12
N ALA A 433 10.02 16.43 -37.48
CA ALA A 433 10.89 17.43 -38.09
C ALA A 433 12.01 17.92 -37.14
N ALA A 434 11.71 18.10 -35.86
CA ALA A 434 12.70 18.45 -34.84
C ALA A 434 13.70 17.32 -34.58
N GLU A 435 13.24 16.07 -34.53
CA GLU A 435 14.08 14.88 -34.42
C GLU A 435 15.00 14.74 -35.64
N HIS A 436 14.47 14.95 -36.85
CA HIS A 436 15.29 14.96 -38.08
C HIS A 436 16.33 16.08 -38.05
N ARG A 437 15.95 17.27 -37.57
CA ARG A 437 16.89 18.39 -37.40
C ARG A 437 17.97 18.06 -36.36
N ASN A 438 17.62 17.48 -35.23
CA ASN A 438 18.56 17.09 -34.19
C ASN A 438 19.50 15.97 -34.67
N ALA A 439 18.97 14.98 -35.41
CA ALA A 439 19.77 13.93 -36.03
C ALA A 439 20.73 14.50 -37.08
N ALA A 440 20.29 15.47 -37.89
CA ALA A 440 21.15 16.17 -38.84
C ALA A 440 22.25 17.00 -38.15
N VAL A 441 21.93 17.64 -37.02
CA VAL A 441 22.91 18.36 -36.20
C VAL A 441 23.92 17.39 -35.58
N ALA A 442 23.48 16.27 -34.99
CA ALA A 442 24.37 15.25 -34.44
C ALA A 442 25.32 14.68 -35.51
N ALA A 443 24.79 14.34 -36.69
CA ALA A 443 25.59 13.88 -37.83
C ALA A 443 26.60 14.94 -38.31
N ALA A 444 26.22 16.22 -38.31
CA ALA A 444 27.13 17.32 -38.66
C ALA A 444 28.23 17.56 -37.61
N LEU A 445 27.97 17.20 -36.34
CA LEU A 445 28.94 17.26 -35.25
C LEU A 445 29.86 16.03 -35.18
N GLY A 446 29.62 15.01 -36.01
CA GLY A 446 30.43 13.79 -36.04
C GLY A 446 30.18 12.84 -34.88
N GLU A 447 29.01 12.93 -34.23
CA GLU A 447 28.53 11.96 -33.22
C GLU A 447 27.96 10.68 -33.84
#